data_AF-A0A1L8TMD5-F1
#
_entry.id   AF-A0A1L8TMD5-F1
#
_cell.length_a   1.000
_cell.length_b   1.000
_cell.length_c   1.000
_cell.angle_alpha   90.00
_cell.angle_beta   90.00
_cell.angle_gamma   90.00
#
_symmetry.space_group_name_H-M   'P 1'
#
loop_
_entity.id
_entity.type
_entity.pdbx_description
1 polymer ?
#
loop_
_entity_poly.entity_id
_entity_poly.type
_entity_poly.pdbx_seq_one_letter_code
_entity_poly.pdbx_strand_id
1 'polypeptide(L)' 'MRNTWLAEQLAKISDEKNQFIIDEAVKYIEQLEDDNESLQIALEGNIWSPKKWNEKAEK' A
#
# COMPACT_ATOMS: atom_id res chain seq x y z
N MET A 1 0.83 -2.40 -7.07
CA MET A 1 -0.14 -2.88 -8.09
C MET A 1 -1.49 -2.31 -7.69
N ARG A 2 -2.08 -1.40 -8.47
CA ARG A 2 -3.28 -0.67 -8.04
C ARG A 2 -4.46 -1.62 -7.79
N ASN A 3 -5.16 -1.42 -6.67
CA ASN A 3 -6.31 -2.25 -6.30
C ASN A 3 -7.53 -1.99 -7.20
N THR A 4 -7.70 -2.81 -8.23
CA THR A 4 -8.81 -2.70 -9.20
C THR A 4 -10.17 -3.01 -8.60
N TRP A 5 -10.24 -3.93 -7.62
CA TRP A 5 -11.50 -4.30 -6.98
C TRP A 5 -12.10 -3.15 -6.17
N LEU A 6 -11.27 -2.37 -5.45
CA LEU A 6 -11.73 -1.20 -4.69
C LEU A 6 -12.30 -0.12 -5.60
N ALA A 7 -11.64 0.17 -6.73
CA ALA A 7 -12.14 1.11 -7.73
C ALA A 7 -13.52 0.71 -8.26
N GLU A 8 -13.74 -0.58 -8.52
CA GLU A 8 -15.04 -1.12 -8.95
C GLU A 8 -16.14 -0.98 -7.87
N GLN A 9 -15.81 -1.10 -6.58
CA GLN A 9 -16.80 -0.89 -5.52
C GLN A 9 -17.14 0.59 -5.32
N LEU A 10 -16.14 1.47 -5.38
CA LEU A 10 -16.34 2.91 -5.25
C LEU A 10 -17.16 3.46 -6.43
N ALA A 11 -16.97 2.93 -7.64
CA ALA A 11 -17.78 3.27 -8.79
C ALA A 11 -19.27 2.94 -8.61
N LYS A 12 -19.63 1.91 -7.83
CA LYS A 12 -21.03 1.53 -7.59
C LYS A 12 -21.78 2.48 -6.66
N ILE A 13 -21.06 3.28 -5.88
CA ILE A 13 -21.62 4.22 -4.90
C ILE A 13 -21.38 5.69 -5.27
N SER A 14 -20.96 5.91 -6.53
CA SER A 14 -20.59 7.18 -7.17
C SER A 14 -21.79 8.13 -7.38
N ASP A 15 -22.55 8.40 -6.32
CA ASP A 15 -23.51 9.50 -6.28
C ASP A 15 -22.80 10.82 -6.00
N GLU A 16 -23.32 11.93 -6.56
CA GLU A 16 -22.82 13.29 -6.32
C GLU A 16 -22.68 13.63 -4.83
N LYS A 17 -23.58 13.09 -3.99
CA LYS A 17 -23.55 13.28 -2.53
C LYS A 17 -22.37 12.61 -1.85
N ASN A 18 -21.84 11.55 -2.45
CA ASN A 18 -20.76 10.74 -1.88
C ASN A 18 -19.40 11.07 -2.48
N GLN A 19 -19.33 11.94 -3.50
CA GLN A 19 -18.09 12.17 -4.24
C GLN A 19 -16.93 12.63 -3.36
N PHE A 20 -17.18 13.56 -2.44
CA PHE A 20 -16.15 14.01 -1.50
C PHE A 20 -15.56 12.86 -0.67
N ILE A 21 -16.41 11.96 -0.18
CA ILE A 21 -15.97 10.81 0.64
C ILE A 21 -15.22 9.80 -0.23
N ILE A 22 -15.67 9.60 -1.47
CA ILE A 22 -15.03 8.70 -2.43
C ILE A 22 -13.64 9.22 -2.79
N ASP A 23 -13.51 10.49 -3.16
CA ASP A 23 -12.23 11.12 -3.49
C ASP A 23 -11.23 11.00 -2.33
N GLU A 24 -11.69 11.26 -1.11
CA GLU A 24 -10.81 11.19 0.06
C GLU A 24 -10.44 9.75 0.43
N ALA A 25 -11.38 8.80 0.26
CA ALA A 25 -11.10 7.38 0.43
C ALA A 25 -10.07 6.88 -0.61
N VAL A 26 -10.17 7.32 -1.87
CA VAL A 26 -9.19 7.00 -2.92
C VAL A 26 -7.81 7.49 -2.53
N LYS A 27 -7.67 8.77 -2.13
CA LYS A 27 -6.38 9.32 -1.70
C LYS A 27 -5.77 8.56 -0.52
N TYR A 28 -6.60 8.20 0.46
CA TYR A 28 -6.12 7.44 1.62
C TYR A 28 -5.64 6.04 1.23
N ILE A 29 -6.33 5.38 0.30
CA ILE A 29 -5.91 4.08 -0.23
C ILE A 29 -4.57 4.22 -0.99
N GLU A 30 -4.41 5.23 -1.85
CA GLU A 30 -3.17 5.48 -2.57
C GLU A 30 -1.99 5.69 -1.60
N GLN A 31 -2.21 6.45 -0.52
CA GLN A 31 -1.18 6.64 0.51
C GLN A 31 -0.80 5.33 1.21
N LEU A 32 -1.77 4.45 1.49
CA LEU A 32 -1.48 3.12 2.05
C LEU A 32 -0.74 2.22 1.05
N GLU A 33 -1.02 2.33 -0.25
CA GLU A 33 -0.29 1.59 -1.28
C GLU A 33 1.18 2.05 -1.36
N ASP A 34 1.43 3.37 -1.31
CA ASP A 34 2.78 3.95 -1.29
C ASP A 34 3.57 3.56 -0.03
N ASP A 35 2.92 3.56 1.14
CA ASP A 35 3.52 3.12 2.39
C ASP A 35 3.88 1.63 2.36
N ASN A 36 3.02 0.79 1.77
CA ASN A 36 3.28 -0.64 1.60
C ASN A 36 4.44 -0.90 0.64
N GLU A 37 4.52 -0.15 -0.47
CA GLU A 37 5.66 -0.24 -1.40
C GLU A 37 6.96 0.18 -0.72
N SER A 38 6.92 1.26 0.05
CA SER A 38 8.07 1.73 0.84
C SER A 38 8.53 0.69 1.87
N LEU A 39 7.58 0.06 2.57
CA LEU A 39 7.86 -1.04 3.52
C LEU A 39 8.45 -2.26 2.81
N GLN A 40 7.91 -2.64 1.65
CA GLN A 40 8.43 -3.75 0.87
C GLN A 40 9.88 -3.49 0.46
N ILE A 41 10.19 -2.31 -0.07
CA ILE A 41 11.57 -1.93 -0.44
C ILE A 41 12.49 -1.96 0.78
N ALA A 42 12.05 -1.43 1.92
CA ALA A 42 12.85 -1.46 3.15
C ALA A 42 13.10 -2.89 3.67
N LEU A 43 12.12 -3.77 3.54
CA LEU A 43 12.23 -5.19 3.91
C LEU A 43 13.14 -5.94 2.94
N GLU A 44 12.98 -5.76 1.64
CA GLU A 44 13.86 -6.33 0.62
C GLU A 44 15.30 -5.84 0.83
N GLY A 45 15.52 -4.55 1.07
CA GLY A 45 16.83 -3.99 1.38
C GLY A 45 17.45 -4.52 2.68
N ASN A 46 16.62 -4.84 3.68
CA ASN A 46 17.08 -5.49 4.92
C ASN A 46 17.40 -6.97 4.71
N ILE A 47 16.60 -7.70 3.93
CA ILE A 47 16.78 -9.13 3.65
C ILE A 47 17.99 -9.36 2.71
N TRP A 48 18.20 -8.47 1.73
CA TRP A 48 19.27 -8.58 0.73
C TRP A 48 20.57 -7.85 1.09
N SER A 49 20.69 -7.25 2.27
CA SER A 49 21.96 -6.65 2.69
C SER A 49 23.02 -7.74 2.85
N PRO A 50 24.13 -7.73 2.09
CA PRO A 50 25.20 -8.73 2.24
C PRO A 50 25.82 -8.76 3.65
N LYS A 51 25.64 -7.68 4.43
CA LYS A 51 26.06 -7.59 5.84
C LYS A 51 25.10 -8.32 6.79
N LYS A 52 23.80 -8.39 6.47
CA LYS A 52 22.76 -9.00 7.31
C LYS A 52 22.49 -10.48 6.98
N TRP A 53 22.81 -10.94 5.77
CA TRP A 53 22.65 -12.35 5.37
C TRP A 53 23.37 -13.34 6.30
N ASN A 54 24.49 -12.93 6.91
CA ASN A 54 25.28 -13.73 7.84
C ASN A 54 24.99 -13.44 9.32
N GLU A 55 24.06 -12.53 9.64
CA GLU A 55 23.63 -12.33 11.03
C GLU A 55 22.79 -13.54 11.43
N LYS A 56 23.34 -14.41 12.28
CA LYS A 56 22.57 -15.49 12.91
C LYS A 56 21.40 -14.83 13.62
N ALA A 57 20.18 -15.22 13.26
CA ALA A 57 18.99 -14.84 14.03
C ALA A 57 19.26 -15.17 15.50
N GLU A 58 19.41 -14.14 16.33
CA GLU A 58 19.69 -14.32 17.75
C GLU A 58 18.54 -15.12 18.37
N LYS A 59 18.91 -16.11 19.19
CA LYS A 59 17.99 -17.08 19.82
C LYS A 59 17.12 -16.44 20.88
#